data_AF-A0A2E6V8Z8-F1
#
_entry.id   AF-A0A2E6V8Z8-F1
#
_cell.length_a   1.000
_cell.length_b   1.000
_cell.length_c   1.000
_cell.angle_alpha   90.00
_cell.angle_beta   90.00
_cell.angle_gamma   90.00
#
_symmetry.space_group_name_H-M   'P 1'
#
loop_
_entity.id
_entity.type
_entity.pdbx_description
1 polymer ?
#
loop_
_entity_poly.entity_id
_entity_poly.type
_entity_poly.pdbx_seq_one_letter_code
_entity_poly.pdbx_strand_id
1 'polypeptide(L)'
;MKTLKILTILAFALCLLSCGNGLEGTYKGSNGAFFDQLTFISKNKVELVFKGATSEVEYTVEGDKVKITNAGQTQILTITDDGCLDGGDFVGKYCK
;
A
#
# COMPACT_ATOMS: atom_id res chain seq x y z
N MET A 1 7.09 -46.74 -18.60
CA MET A 1 6.74 -45.94 -17.40
C MET A 1 7.72 -44.76 -17.28
N LYS A 2 7.64 -43.78 -18.19
CA LYS A 2 8.63 -42.68 -18.32
C LYS A 2 7.99 -41.28 -18.31
N THR A 3 6.76 -41.18 -17.81
CA THR A 3 5.95 -39.94 -17.86
C THR A 3 5.59 -39.41 -16.47
N LEU A 4 6.27 -39.89 -15.42
CA LEU A 4 5.94 -39.56 -14.02
C LEU A 4 7.05 -38.80 -13.27
N LYS A 5 7.85 -38.00 -13.98
CA LYS A 5 8.94 -37.19 -13.37
C LYS A 5 8.92 -35.71 -13.74
N ILE A 6 7.96 -35.24 -14.53
CA ILE A 6 7.93 -33.87 -15.07
C ILE A 6 6.68 -33.13 -14.57
N LEU A 7 6.31 -33.30 -13.29
CA LEU A 7 5.21 -32.55 -12.69
C LEU A 7 5.56 -31.90 -11.34
N THR A 8 6.82 -31.92 -10.93
CA THR A 8 7.25 -31.44 -9.61
C THR A 8 8.09 -30.15 -9.65
N ILE A 9 8.41 -29.62 -10.84
CA ILE A 9 9.34 -28.49 -11.00
C ILE A 9 8.63 -27.13 -11.23
N LEU A 10 7.30 -27.09 -11.37
CA LEU A 10 6.58 -25.84 -11.66
C LEU A 10 6.00 -25.12 -10.43
N ALA A 11 6.26 -25.59 -9.22
CA ALA A 11 5.65 -25.04 -8.00
C ALA A 11 6.53 -24.02 -7.22
N PHE A 12 7.76 -23.75 -7.66
CA PHE A 12 8.73 -22.96 -6.87
C PHE A 12 9.10 -21.59 -7.47
N ALA A 13 8.51 -21.20 -8.61
CA ALA A 13 8.90 -19.98 -9.33
C ALA A 13 8.06 -18.73 -8.97
N LEU A 14 7.11 -18.81 -8.03
CA LEU A 14 6.19 -17.70 -7.72
C LEU A 14 6.54 -16.85 -6.50
N CYS A 15 7.65 -17.14 -5.78
CA CYS A 15 7.98 -16.42 -4.54
C CYS A 15 8.94 -15.22 -4.70
N LEU A 16 9.33 -14.82 -5.91
CA LEU A 16 10.42 -13.85 -6.11
C LEU A 16 10.00 -12.42 -6.52
N LEU A 17 8.71 -12.06 -6.45
CA LEU A 17 8.26 -10.68 -6.70
C LEU A 17 7.96 -9.87 -5.42
N SER A 18 8.31 -10.37 -4.23
CA SER A 18 8.28 -9.58 -3.00
C SER A 18 9.50 -8.66 -2.87
N CYS A 19 9.91 -8.00 -3.96
CA CYS A 19 10.56 -6.70 -3.84
C CYS A 19 9.42 -5.69 -3.76
N GLY A 20 8.80 -5.59 -2.58
CA GLY A 20 7.87 -4.51 -2.28
C GLY A 20 8.63 -3.20 -2.38
N ASN A 21 8.62 -2.59 -3.56
CA ASN A 21 9.07 -1.22 -3.71
C ASN A 21 8.12 -0.38 -2.84
N GLY A 22 8.69 0.31 -1.86
CA GLY A 22 7.92 1.26 -1.05
C GLY A 22 7.28 2.31 -1.95
N LEU A 23 6.24 2.95 -1.44
CA LEU A 23 5.66 4.10 -2.12
C LEU A 23 6.55 5.32 -1.92
N GLU A 24 6.47 6.25 -2.85
CA GLU A 24 7.17 7.53 -2.77
C GLU A 24 6.28 8.68 -3.22
N GLY A 25 6.55 9.83 -2.63
CA GLY A 25 5.90 11.09 -2.97
C GLY A 25 4.62 11.35 -2.20
N THR A 26 3.94 12.39 -2.62
CA THR A 26 2.76 12.94 -1.95
C THR A 26 1.50 12.56 -2.69
N TYR A 27 0.51 12.05 -1.95
CA TYR A 27 -0.81 11.73 -2.44
C TYR A 27 -1.82 12.62 -1.70
N LYS A 28 -2.57 13.42 -2.46
CA LYS A 28 -3.56 14.35 -1.93
C LYS A 28 -4.93 13.69 -1.87
N GLY A 29 -5.61 13.89 -0.74
CA GLY A 29 -6.99 13.45 -0.57
C GLY A 29 -7.94 14.23 -1.48
N SER A 30 -8.93 13.54 -2.03
CA SER A 30 -10.01 14.13 -2.84
C SER A 30 -11.38 13.88 -2.21
N ASN A 31 -12.37 14.69 -2.56
CA ASN A 31 -13.79 14.49 -2.21
C ASN A 31 -14.08 14.25 -0.70
N GLY A 32 -13.42 14.99 0.19
CA GLY A 32 -13.65 14.85 1.64
C GLY A 32 -12.93 13.65 2.27
N ALA A 33 -11.84 13.19 1.65
CA ALA A 33 -10.93 12.21 2.25
C ALA A 33 -10.57 12.55 3.70
N PHE A 34 -10.40 11.52 4.51
CA PHE A 34 -10.20 11.65 5.95
C PHE A 34 -8.91 12.39 6.28
N PHE A 35 -7.81 12.07 5.60
CA PHE A 35 -6.56 12.82 5.64
C PHE A 35 -6.52 13.79 4.46
N ASP A 36 -5.92 14.95 4.68
CA ASP A 36 -5.68 15.93 3.63
C ASP A 36 -4.60 15.41 2.66
N GLN A 37 -3.60 14.71 3.19
CA GLN A 37 -2.42 14.29 2.46
C GLN A 37 -1.72 13.07 3.09
N LEU A 38 -1.16 12.22 2.24
CA LEU A 38 -0.25 11.13 2.59
C LEU A 38 1.10 11.37 1.91
N THR A 39 2.20 11.53 2.65
CA THR A 39 3.54 11.67 2.07
C THR A 39 4.39 10.47 2.44
N PHE A 40 4.73 9.63 1.45
CA PHE A 40 5.61 8.49 1.67
C PHE A 40 7.07 8.95 1.61
N ILE A 41 7.68 9.07 2.80
CA ILE A 41 9.01 9.65 2.99
C ILE A 41 10.13 8.61 3.02
N SER A 42 9.78 7.34 3.24
CA SER A 42 10.73 6.23 3.23
C SER A 42 10.03 4.91 2.86
N LYS A 43 10.78 3.80 2.87
CA LYS A 43 10.23 2.46 2.58
C LYS A 43 9.19 1.98 3.59
N ASN A 44 9.17 2.53 4.80
CA ASN A 44 8.27 2.09 5.88
C ASN A 44 7.65 3.24 6.69
N LYS A 45 7.89 4.50 6.31
CA LYS A 45 7.31 5.67 6.97
C LYS A 45 6.47 6.51 6.00
N VAL A 46 5.31 6.93 6.49
CA VAL A 46 4.39 7.84 5.80
C VAL A 46 3.97 8.94 6.76
N GLU A 47 3.95 10.18 6.29
CA GLU A 47 3.36 11.30 7.00
C GLU A 47 1.90 11.45 6.60
N LEU A 48 1.03 11.53 7.61
CA LEU A 48 -0.39 11.82 7.45
C LEU A 48 -0.63 13.28 7.84
N VAL A 49 -1.30 14.05 6.99
CA VAL A 49 -1.78 15.38 7.33
C VAL A 49 -3.27 15.29 7.65
N PHE A 50 -3.64 15.63 8.87
CA PHE A 50 -5.03 15.68 9.32
C PHE A 50 -5.34 17.07 9.85
N LYS A 51 -6.16 17.84 9.14
CA LYS A 51 -6.60 19.19 9.54
C LYS A 51 -5.42 20.10 9.90
N GLY A 52 -4.36 20.04 9.10
CA GLY A 52 -3.14 20.83 9.28
C GLY A 52 -2.15 20.31 10.33
N ALA A 53 -2.44 19.21 11.03
CA ALA A 53 -1.48 18.52 11.88
C ALA A 53 -0.80 17.37 11.13
N THR A 54 0.51 17.21 11.30
CA THR A 54 1.30 16.14 10.67
C THR A 54 1.67 15.06 11.69
N SER A 55 1.45 13.80 11.34
CA SER A 55 1.93 12.64 12.11
C SER A 55 2.70 11.67 11.22
N GLU A 56 3.90 11.27 11.65
CA GLU A 56 4.66 10.19 11.01
C GLU A 56 4.22 8.84 11.58
N VAL A 57 3.91 7.90 10.70
CA VAL A 57 3.47 6.55 11.08
C VAL A 57 4.12 5.49 10.19
N GLU A 58 3.93 4.22 10.57
CA GLU A 58 4.44 3.09 9.81
C GLU A 58 3.45 2.65 8.73
N TYR A 59 4.00 2.20 7.61
CA TYR A 59 3.22 1.52 6.59
C TYR A 59 3.94 0.31 6.02
N THR A 60 3.16 -0.61 5.45
CA THR A 60 3.65 -1.71 4.62
C THR A 60 2.88 -1.78 3.31
N VAL A 61 3.52 -2.36 2.29
CA VAL A 61 2.88 -2.67 1.01
C VAL A 61 2.85 -4.18 0.85
N GLU A 62 1.67 -4.74 0.61
CA GLU A 62 1.43 -6.16 0.39
C GLU A 62 0.56 -6.33 -0.85
N GLY A 63 1.16 -6.68 -1.99
CA GLY A 63 0.45 -6.75 -3.25
C GLY A 63 -0.10 -5.38 -3.66
N ASP A 64 -1.41 -5.29 -3.84
CA ASP A 64 -2.15 -4.07 -4.15
C ASP A 64 -2.61 -3.32 -2.89
N LYS A 65 -2.18 -3.71 -1.69
CA LYS A 65 -2.63 -3.10 -0.43
C LYS A 65 -1.52 -2.27 0.22
N VAL A 66 -1.89 -1.07 0.65
CA VAL A 66 -1.10 -0.24 1.57
C VAL A 66 -1.75 -0.34 2.94
N LYS A 67 -0.99 -0.81 3.93
CA LYS A 67 -1.43 -0.88 5.32
C LYS A 67 -0.73 0.22 6.09
N ILE A 68 -1.49 1.17 6.65
CA ILE A 68 -0.99 2.26 7.47
C ILE A 68 -1.37 1.99 8.91
N THR A 69 -0.41 1.90 9.82
CA THR A 69 -0.64 1.59 11.24
C THR A 69 -0.38 2.79 12.11
N ASN A 70 -1.41 3.26 12.81
CA ASN A 70 -1.33 4.35 13.80
C ASN A 70 -1.96 3.87 15.12
N ALA A 71 -1.23 3.98 16.23
CA ALA A 71 -1.71 3.63 17.57
C ALA A 71 -2.37 2.23 17.69
N GLY A 72 -1.83 1.24 16.96
CA GLY A 72 -2.34 -0.14 16.96
C GLY A 72 -3.57 -0.38 16.08
N GLN A 73 -4.06 0.64 15.39
CA GLN A 73 -5.10 0.51 14.36
C GLN A 73 -4.45 0.51 12.98
N THR A 74 -4.84 -0.45 12.13
CA THR A 74 -4.33 -0.55 10.75
C THR A 74 -5.44 -0.16 9.78
N GLN A 75 -5.19 0.91 9.02
CA GLN A 75 -6.00 1.28 7.87
C GLN A 75 -5.45 0.60 6.61
N ILE A 76 -6.33 0.04 5.79
CA ILE A 76 -5.97 -0.56 4.52
C ILE A 76 -6.46 0.34 3.39
N LEU A 77 -5.58 0.65 2.44
CA LEU A 77 -5.90 1.31 1.18
C LEU A 77 -5.52 0.39 0.03
N THR A 78 -6.29 0.42 -1.05
CA THR A 78 -5.98 -0.32 -2.28
C THR A 78 -5.26 0.59 -3.26
N ILE A 79 -4.14 0.13 -3.81
CA ILE A 79 -3.46 0.76 -4.94
C ILE A 79 -4.29 0.43 -6.18
N THR A 80 -4.89 1.45 -6.78
CA THR A 80 -5.71 1.32 -7.99
C THR A 80 -4.83 1.31 -9.24
N ASP A 81 -5.37 0.84 -10.37
CA ASP A 81 -4.62 0.73 -11.64
C ASP A 81 -4.10 2.08 -12.17
N ASP A 82 -4.75 3.18 -11.79
CA ASP A 82 -4.35 4.56 -12.07
C ASP A 82 -3.27 5.09 -11.11
N GLY A 83 -2.81 4.26 -10.16
CA GLY A 83 -1.77 4.58 -9.19
C GLY A 83 -2.26 5.41 -7.99
N CYS A 84 -3.57 5.61 -7.81
CA CYS A 84 -4.12 6.21 -6.61
C CYS A 84 -4.24 5.20 -5.46
N LEU A 85 -4.52 5.70 -4.26
CA LEU A 85 -4.77 4.91 -3.05
C LEU A 85 -6.23 5.10 -2.65
N ASP A 86 -6.99 4.00 -2.60
CA ASP A 86 -8.42 4.00 -2.30
C ASP A 86 -8.68 3.34 -0.93
N GLY A 87 -9.09 4.15 0.04
CA GLY A 87 -9.52 3.69 1.37
C GLY A 87 -11.03 3.49 1.50
N GLY A 88 -11.78 3.52 0.40
CA GLY A 88 -13.24 3.45 0.37
C GLY A 88 -13.92 4.74 0.81
N ASP A 89 -15.25 4.69 0.92
CA ASP A 89 -16.11 5.88 1.16
C ASP A 89 -15.77 6.64 2.46
N PHE A 90 -15.25 5.96 3.47
CA PHE A 90 -14.95 6.57 4.77
C PHE A 90 -13.59 7.28 4.81
N VAL A 91 -12.56 6.67 4.22
CA VAL A 91 -11.19 7.19 4.28
C VAL A 91 -10.85 8.05 3.06
N GLY A 92 -11.49 7.76 1.92
CA GLY A 92 -11.37 8.51 0.69
C GLY A 92 -10.28 8.00 -0.25
N LYS A 93 -10.18 8.69 -1.39
CA LYS A 93 -9.22 8.40 -2.46
C LYS A 93 -8.11 9.45 -2.49
N TYR A 94 -6.86 8.99 -2.62
CA TYR A 94 -5.65 9.80 -2.61
C TYR A 94 -4.86 9.58 -3.90
N CYS A 95 -4.58 10.66 -4.62
CA CYS A 95 -3.85 10.61 -5.89
C CYS A 95 -2.67 11.59 -5.86
N LYS A 96 -1.64 11.34 -6.68
CA LYS A 96 -0.52 12.27 -6.82
C LYS A 96 -0.94 13.61 -7.45
#